data_AF-A0AA89C4C1-F1
#
_entry.id   AF-A0AA89C4C1-F1
#
_cell.length_a   1.000
_cell.length_b   1.000
_cell.length_c   1.000
_cell.angle_alpha   90.00
_cell.angle_beta   90.00
_cell.angle_gamma   90.00
#
_symmetry.space_group_name_H-M   'P 1'
#
loop_
_entity.id
_entity.type
_entity.pdbx_description
1 polymer ?
#
loop_
_entity_poly.entity_id
_entity_poly.type
_entity_poly.pdbx_seq_one_letter_code
_entity_poly.pdbx_strand_id
1 'polypeptide(L)'
;MDDVDVASGGNLKLGIRAKLFQDDKSCDMQGSIFHDLFKMNRYLLNQVNVNIKLYRSKPEFCLLSSTDGASYKVLFEDIRLQVAKVKVNPAVIYAQSQALSQTNAKYPFTQTIIKQMTIPSGSTNFTYDNIFQGMRPNFVCFGFVLSEAASGSYKQNPWYFQHFNATNIGLYVDGIPVNGNPLKLNYDVPNVTPVLTKMFSTTGKWLNDSGIDIDRDDISKGFALYTFNLEPIFQDSQYLTLLKQGNVRLETTFGKALEKTITCIIYAEYPGYFEINSARDIIQT
;
A
#
# COMPACT_ATOMS: atom_id res chain seq x y z
N MET A 1 0.31 14.97 12.19
CA MET A 1 1.12 15.06 10.95
C MET A 1 0.60 16.09 9.96
N ASP A 2 -0.66 16.54 10.10
CA ASP A 2 -1.24 17.58 9.25
C ASP A 2 -0.87 19.01 9.63
N ASP A 3 0.10 19.19 10.52
CA ASP A 3 0.61 20.54 10.77
C ASP A 3 1.39 21.00 9.55
N VAL A 4 0.84 22.01 8.88
CA VAL A 4 1.35 22.62 7.65
C VAL A 4 2.23 23.83 7.93
N ASP A 5 2.39 24.23 9.20
CA ASP A 5 3.33 25.28 9.57
C ASP A 5 4.77 24.75 9.53
N VAL A 6 5.51 25.25 8.56
CA VAL A 6 6.92 24.89 8.30
C VAL A 6 7.86 25.53 9.33
N ALA A 7 7.48 26.66 9.93
CA ALA A 7 8.35 27.49 10.76
C ALA A 7 8.22 27.17 12.26
N SER A 8 6.98 27.04 12.75
CA SER A 8 6.68 26.80 14.18
C SER A 8 5.82 25.56 14.44
N GLY A 9 5.46 24.81 13.39
CA GLY A 9 4.60 23.64 13.52
C GLY A 9 5.28 22.44 14.19
N GLY A 10 4.47 21.55 14.74
CA GLY A 10 4.89 20.28 15.35
C GLY A 10 5.45 19.25 14.34
N ASN A 11 5.32 19.50 13.04
CA ASN A 11 5.83 18.62 11.99
C ASN A 11 7.28 18.96 11.59
N LEU A 12 8.23 18.64 12.47
CA LEU A 12 9.66 18.94 12.26
C LEU A 12 10.21 18.40 10.93
N LYS A 13 9.74 17.21 10.49
CA LYS A 13 10.18 16.58 9.23
C LYS A 13 9.69 17.38 8.00
N LEU A 14 8.55 18.06 8.08
CA LEU A 14 8.10 18.97 7.01
C LEU A 14 9.05 20.16 6.87
N GLY A 15 9.47 20.77 7.98
CA GLY A 15 10.45 21.85 7.99
C GLY A 15 11.76 21.49 7.31
N ILE A 16 12.28 20.28 7.58
CA ILE A 16 13.52 19.78 6.95
C ILE A 16 13.34 19.62 5.43
N ARG A 17 12.22 19.03 4.98
CA ARG A 17 11.96 18.86 3.54
C ARG A 17 11.76 20.19 2.83
N ALA A 18 11.05 21.14 3.44
CA ALA A 18 10.80 22.45 2.84
C ALA A 18 12.10 23.23 2.59
N LYS A 19 13.09 23.12 3.47
CA LYS A 19 14.41 23.77 3.31
C LYS A 19 15.14 23.34 2.03
N LEU A 20 14.90 22.12 1.54
CA LEU A 20 15.54 21.63 0.31
C LEU A 20 15.04 22.36 -0.95
N PHE A 21 13.82 22.90 -0.91
CA PHE A 21 13.16 23.59 -2.02
C PHE A 21 13.08 25.11 -1.82
N GLN A 22 13.74 25.64 -0.79
CA GLN A 22 13.73 27.07 -0.49
C GLN A 22 14.45 27.87 -1.59
N ASP A 23 13.93 29.06 -1.92
CA ASP A 23 14.47 29.97 -2.95
C ASP A 23 14.49 29.36 -4.37
N ASP A 24 13.44 28.60 -4.71
CA ASP A 24 13.27 27.93 -6.01
C ASP A 24 14.41 26.98 -6.40
N LYS A 25 15.05 26.37 -5.39
CA LYS A 25 16.09 25.36 -5.62
C LYS A 25 15.49 24.07 -6.17
N SER A 26 16.11 23.58 -7.22
CA SER A 26 15.89 22.23 -7.74
C SER A 26 16.48 21.20 -6.76
N CYS A 27 15.79 20.08 -6.57
CA CYS A 27 16.20 19.02 -5.67
C CYS A 27 16.19 17.68 -6.41
N ASP A 28 17.28 16.92 -6.25
CA ASP A 28 17.38 15.57 -6.80
C ASP A 28 16.66 14.56 -5.90
N MET A 29 15.85 13.70 -6.51
CA MET A 29 15.15 12.62 -5.82
C MET A 29 15.42 11.30 -6.55
N GLN A 30 15.72 10.26 -5.77
CA GLN A 30 15.87 8.90 -6.28
C GLN A 30 15.01 7.95 -5.45
N GLY A 31 14.32 7.04 -6.13
CA GLY A 31 13.50 6.03 -5.49
C GLY A 31 13.17 4.88 -6.43
N SER A 32 12.81 3.74 -5.84
CA SER A 32 12.33 2.58 -6.58
C SER A 32 10.92 2.83 -7.14
N ILE A 33 10.63 2.26 -8.31
CA ILE A 33 9.25 2.25 -8.82
C ILE A 33 8.48 1.15 -8.07
N PHE A 34 7.53 1.55 -7.23
CA PHE A 34 6.68 0.64 -6.46
C PHE A 34 5.55 0.06 -7.31
N HIS A 35 5.90 -0.73 -8.32
CA HIS A 35 4.96 -1.52 -9.11
C HIS A 35 5.16 -3.02 -8.84
N ASP A 36 4.08 -3.78 -8.85
CA ASP A 36 4.04 -5.21 -8.54
C ASP A 36 5.09 -6.02 -9.32
N LEU A 37 5.21 -5.74 -10.61
CA LEU A 37 6.20 -6.35 -11.51
C LEU A 37 7.65 -6.15 -11.04
N PHE A 38 7.99 -5.00 -10.45
CA PHE A 38 9.35 -4.71 -10.00
C PHE A 38 9.65 -5.20 -8.59
N LYS A 39 8.62 -5.67 -7.87
CA LYS A 39 8.77 -6.32 -6.56
C LYS A 39 8.97 -7.84 -6.66
N MET A 40 8.85 -8.42 -7.85
CA MET A 40 9.07 -9.85 -8.03
C MET A 40 10.56 -10.21 -7.85
N ASN A 41 10.84 -11.30 -7.15
CA ASN A 41 12.21 -11.79 -6.96
C ASN A 41 12.70 -12.63 -8.15
N ARG A 42 12.52 -12.13 -9.38
CA ARG A 42 12.91 -12.82 -10.63
C ARG A 42 13.39 -11.82 -11.67
N TYR A 43 14.38 -12.21 -12.47
CA TYR A 43 14.82 -11.43 -13.63
C TYR A 43 13.93 -11.72 -14.84
N LEU A 44 13.58 -10.68 -15.58
CA LEU A 44 12.89 -10.82 -16.87
C LEU A 44 13.81 -11.46 -17.92
N LEU A 45 13.22 -12.25 -18.81
CA LEU A 45 13.93 -12.83 -19.95
C LEU A 45 14.52 -11.75 -20.86
N ASN A 46 15.57 -12.12 -21.58
CA ASN A 46 16.15 -11.25 -22.59
C ASN A 46 15.14 -10.95 -23.71
N GLN A 47 15.29 -9.79 -24.35
CA GLN A 47 14.49 -9.35 -25.50
C GLN A 47 12.98 -9.17 -25.20
N VAL A 48 12.60 -9.06 -23.92
CA VAL A 48 11.25 -8.64 -23.53
C VAL A 48 11.20 -7.11 -23.50
N ASN A 49 10.25 -6.52 -24.23
CA ASN A 49 10.06 -5.07 -24.24
C ASN A 49 9.28 -4.64 -22.98
N VAL A 50 9.80 -3.65 -22.26
CA VAL A 50 9.17 -3.07 -21.07
C VAL A 50 8.92 -1.59 -21.33
N ASN A 51 7.65 -1.21 -21.39
CA ASN A 51 7.23 0.19 -21.51
C ASN A 51 6.68 0.67 -20.17
N ILE A 52 7.27 1.73 -19.63
CA ILE A 52 6.84 2.35 -18.37
C ILE A 52 6.24 3.71 -18.68
N LYS A 53 4.97 3.90 -18.31
CA LYS A 53 4.27 5.18 -18.38
C LYS A 53 3.90 5.62 -16.97
N LEU A 54 4.37 6.80 -16.57
CA LEU A 54 4.09 7.38 -15.26
C LEU A 54 3.18 8.59 -15.45
N TYR A 55 2.13 8.67 -14.63
CA TYR A 55 1.23 9.82 -14.59
C TYR A 55 1.50 10.60 -13.31
N ARG A 56 1.65 11.91 -13.45
CA ARG A 56 1.93 12.80 -12.32
C ARG A 56 0.64 13.06 -11.53
N SER A 57 0.72 12.90 -10.21
CA SER A 57 -0.35 13.30 -9.30
C SER A 57 -0.52 14.83 -9.25
N LYS A 58 -1.70 15.28 -8.80
CA LYS A 58 -1.98 16.71 -8.65
C LYS A 58 -1.06 17.34 -7.60
N PRO A 59 -0.61 18.60 -7.76
CA PRO A 59 0.21 19.29 -6.76
C PRO A 59 -0.42 19.30 -5.37
N GLU A 60 -1.74 19.49 -5.27
CA GLU A 60 -2.53 19.46 -4.04
C GLU A 60 -2.44 18.12 -3.28
N PHE A 61 -2.15 17.02 -3.97
CA PHE A 61 -1.98 15.71 -3.35
C PHE A 61 -0.55 15.48 -2.85
N CYS A 62 0.44 16.07 -3.51
CA CYS A 62 1.85 15.81 -3.23
C CYS A 62 2.52 16.86 -2.35
N LEU A 63 1.92 18.04 -2.19
CA LEU A 63 2.50 19.17 -1.46
C LEU A 63 1.62 19.57 -0.28
N LEU A 64 2.27 20.06 0.78
CA LEU A 64 1.62 20.65 1.94
C LEU A 64 1.96 22.14 2.02
N SER A 65 0.97 22.98 2.35
CA SER A 65 1.15 24.41 2.56
C SER A 65 0.08 24.99 3.46
N SER A 66 0.49 25.94 4.28
CA SER A 66 -0.40 26.79 5.10
C SER A 66 -1.00 27.96 4.32
N THR A 67 -0.54 28.23 3.10
CA THR A 67 -0.97 29.39 2.31
C THR A 67 -2.37 29.19 1.75
N ASP A 68 -3.28 30.13 2.03
CA ASP A 68 -4.61 30.13 1.45
C ASP A 68 -4.55 30.43 -0.05
N GLY A 69 -5.27 29.63 -0.86
CA GLY A 69 -5.29 29.78 -2.32
C GLY A 69 -3.98 29.45 -3.02
N ALA A 70 -3.11 28.65 -2.38
CA ALA A 70 -1.87 28.18 -2.97
C ALA A 70 -2.06 27.57 -4.37
N SER A 71 -1.21 27.96 -5.33
CA SER A 71 -1.19 27.42 -6.69
C SER A 71 0.25 27.04 -7.07
N TYR A 72 0.78 26.03 -6.40
CA TYR A 72 2.14 25.56 -6.66
C TYR A 72 2.21 24.71 -7.93
N LYS A 73 3.31 24.85 -8.65
CA LYS A 73 3.64 24.03 -9.82
C LYS A 73 4.79 23.10 -9.46
N VAL A 74 4.67 21.84 -9.87
CA VAL A 74 5.74 20.86 -9.80
C VAL A 74 6.23 20.62 -11.22
N LEU A 75 7.50 20.92 -11.46
CA LEU A 75 8.18 20.74 -12.73
C LEU A 75 9.25 19.66 -12.56
N PHE A 76 9.31 18.73 -13.52
CA PHE A 76 10.41 17.77 -13.61
C PHE A 76 11.40 18.30 -14.63
N GLU A 77 12.62 18.60 -14.18
CA GLU A 77 13.69 19.09 -15.04
C GLU A 77 14.37 17.96 -15.81
N ASP A 78 14.70 16.87 -15.11
CA ASP A 78 15.33 15.67 -15.67
C ASP A 78 14.72 14.41 -15.03
N ILE A 79 14.50 13.37 -15.83
CA ILE A 79 13.96 12.08 -15.38
C ILE A 79 14.83 10.97 -15.96
N ARG A 80 15.49 10.23 -15.08
CA ARG A 80 16.37 9.11 -15.46
C ARG A 80 15.86 7.80 -14.88
N LEU A 81 15.81 6.78 -15.73
CA LEU A 81 15.51 5.41 -15.32
C LEU A 81 16.81 4.60 -15.20
N GLN A 82 17.15 4.19 -13.99
CA GLN A 82 18.27 3.28 -13.75
C GLN A 82 17.77 1.84 -13.65
N VAL A 83 18.31 0.95 -14.49
CA VAL A 83 17.94 -0.48 -14.52
C VAL A 83 19.20 -1.34 -14.38
N ALA A 84 19.18 -2.28 -13.44
CA ALA A 84 20.21 -3.29 -13.31
C ALA A 84 20.01 -4.40 -14.36
N LYS A 85 21.05 -4.69 -15.16
CA LYS A 85 21.06 -5.77 -16.14
C LYS A 85 22.10 -6.81 -15.75
N VAL A 86 21.74 -8.10 -15.85
CA VAL A 86 22.65 -9.22 -15.57
C VAL A 86 23.27 -9.70 -16.88
N LYS A 87 24.61 -9.78 -16.91
CA LYS A 87 25.34 -10.41 -18.03
C LYS A 87 25.37 -11.91 -17.81
N VAL A 88 24.71 -12.65 -18.69
CA VAL A 88 24.58 -14.12 -18.60
C VAL A 88 25.54 -14.79 -19.59
N ASN A 89 26.11 -15.94 -19.22
CA ASN A 89 26.96 -16.74 -20.11
C ASN A 89 26.15 -17.21 -21.35
N PRO A 90 26.69 -17.10 -22.58
CA PRO A 90 26.02 -17.57 -23.80
C PRO A 90 25.46 -19.00 -23.73
N ALA A 91 26.13 -19.93 -23.03
CA ALA A 91 25.65 -21.31 -22.88
C ALA A 91 24.30 -21.37 -22.13
N VAL A 92 24.09 -20.50 -21.14
CA VAL A 92 22.83 -20.41 -20.38
C VAL A 92 21.74 -19.80 -21.24
N ILE A 93 22.06 -18.81 -22.07
CA ILE A 93 21.10 -18.20 -23.00
C ILE A 93 20.60 -19.25 -24.01
N TYR A 94 21.50 -20.09 -24.54
CA TYR A 94 21.13 -21.19 -25.43
C TYR A 94 20.23 -22.22 -24.72
N ALA A 95 20.61 -22.63 -23.51
CA ALA A 95 19.81 -23.56 -22.71
C ALA A 95 18.41 -23.01 -22.39
N GLN A 96 18.31 -21.72 -22.05
CA GLN A 96 17.03 -21.03 -21.84
C GLN A 96 16.17 -21.03 -23.11
N SER A 97 16.77 -20.79 -24.28
CA SER A 97 16.05 -20.84 -25.56
C SER A 97 15.50 -22.23 -25.87
N GLN A 98 16.26 -23.29 -25.57
CA GLN A 98 15.80 -24.68 -25.73
C GLN A 98 14.68 -25.01 -24.74
N ALA A 99 14.80 -24.61 -23.47
CA ALA A 99 13.74 -24.82 -22.47
C ALA A 99 12.43 -24.10 -22.84
N LEU A 100 12.52 -22.88 -23.38
CA LEU A 100 11.37 -22.10 -23.84
C LEU A 100 10.63 -22.72 -25.02
N SER A 101 11.26 -23.63 -25.77
CA SER A 101 10.57 -24.39 -26.82
C SER A 101 9.65 -25.49 -26.27
N GLN A 102 9.90 -25.93 -25.03
CA GLN A 102 9.12 -26.97 -24.36
C GLN A 102 8.10 -26.38 -23.39
N THR A 103 8.50 -25.38 -22.63
CA THR A 103 7.68 -24.77 -21.56
C THR A 103 7.88 -23.27 -21.50
N ASN A 104 6.79 -22.51 -21.37
CA ASN A 104 6.86 -21.07 -21.15
C ASN A 104 7.55 -20.74 -19.82
N ALA A 105 8.23 -19.58 -19.77
CA ALA A 105 8.78 -19.08 -18.52
C ALA A 105 7.67 -18.50 -17.65
N LYS A 106 7.53 -19.01 -16.43
CA LYS A 106 6.48 -18.61 -15.49
C LYS A 106 7.00 -17.60 -14.48
N TYR A 107 6.24 -16.52 -14.29
CA TYR A 107 6.56 -15.42 -13.40
C TYR A 107 5.45 -15.24 -12.36
N PRO A 108 5.55 -15.89 -11.19
CA PRO A 108 4.67 -15.58 -10.07
C PRO A 108 5.04 -14.21 -9.48
N PHE A 109 4.04 -13.40 -9.17
CA PHE A 109 4.19 -12.10 -8.52
C PHE A 109 3.00 -11.81 -7.61
N THR A 110 3.15 -10.85 -6.70
CA THR A 110 2.04 -10.38 -5.87
C THR A 110 1.39 -9.19 -6.58
N GLN A 111 0.15 -9.36 -7.02
CA GLN A 111 -0.65 -8.27 -7.59
C GLN A 111 -1.31 -7.48 -6.47
N THR A 112 -1.25 -6.15 -6.55
CA THR A 112 -1.86 -5.25 -5.57
C THR A 112 -3.07 -4.56 -6.16
N ILE A 113 -4.14 -4.45 -5.37
CA ILE A 113 -5.36 -3.74 -5.74
C ILE A 113 -5.71 -2.78 -4.62
N ILE A 114 -6.00 -1.53 -4.99
CA ILE A 114 -6.47 -0.50 -4.07
C ILE A 114 -7.95 -0.26 -4.32
N LYS A 115 -8.75 -0.31 -3.25
CA LYS A 115 -10.15 0.12 -3.25
C LYS A 115 -10.33 1.26 -2.26
N GLN A 116 -11.27 2.14 -2.55
CA GLN A 116 -11.59 3.28 -1.69
C GLN A 116 -13.09 3.36 -1.50
N MET A 117 -13.51 3.64 -0.28
CA MET A 117 -14.91 3.90 0.06
C MET A 117 -15.04 5.14 0.93
N THR A 118 -16.00 5.98 0.59
CA THR A 118 -16.29 7.20 1.35
C THR A 118 -17.31 6.90 2.43
N ILE A 119 -17.06 7.41 3.64
CA ILE A 119 -17.91 7.26 4.82
C ILE A 119 -18.36 8.67 5.23
N PRO A 120 -19.67 8.95 5.24
CA PRO A 120 -20.18 10.29 5.54
C PRO A 120 -19.97 10.67 7.02
N SER A 121 -19.94 11.97 7.28
CA SER A 121 -20.01 12.49 8.64
C SER A 121 -21.29 12.03 9.35
N GLY A 122 -21.24 11.87 10.66
CA GLY A 122 -22.34 11.39 11.50
C GLY A 122 -22.42 9.86 11.61
N SER A 123 -21.69 9.11 10.76
CA SER A 123 -21.67 7.65 10.85
C SER A 123 -20.98 7.17 12.13
N THR A 124 -21.58 6.17 12.77
CA THR A 124 -21.02 5.44 13.92
C THR A 124 -20.67 4.00 13.56
N ASN A 125 -21.27 3.45 12.50
CA ASN A 125 -20.98 2.13 11.97
C ASN A 125 -20.68 2.23 10.48
N PHE A 126 -19.72 1.44 10.05
CA PHE A 126 -19.33 1.27 8.66
C PHE A 126 -19.29 -0.22 8.35
N THR A 127 -20.03 -0.61 7.31
CA THR A 127 -20.00 -1.97 6.78
C THR A 127 -19.76 -1.88 5.29
N TYR A 128 -18.72 -2.54 4.82
CA TYR A 128 -18.45 -2.71 3.40
C TYR A 128 -18.49 -4.20 3.07
N ASP A 129 -19.61 -4.60 2.47
CA ASP A 129 -19.85 -5.98 2.05
C ASP A 129 -19.39 -6.18 0.60
N ASN A 130 -19.01 -7.42 0.27
CA ASN A 130 -18.54 -7.82 -1.05
C ASN A 130 -17.45 -6.90 -1.61
N ILE A 131 -16.44 -6.61 -0.77
CA ILE A 131 -15.37 -5.67 -1.10
C ILE A 131 -14.68 -6.06 -2.40
N PHE A 132 -14.47 -7.36 -2.60
CA PHE A 132 -13.83 -7.92 -3.79
C PHE A 132 -14.82 -8.83 -4.51
N GLN A 133 -15.07 -8.55 -5.78
CA GLN A 133 -15.98 -9.36 -6.60
C GLN A 133 -15.20 -10.56 -7.15
N GLY A 134 -15.68 -11.77 -6.86
CA GLY A 134 -15.08 -13.01 -7.34
C GLY A 134 -14.02 -13.55 -6.39
N MET A 135 -12.75 -13.27 -6.70
CA MET A 135 -11.61 -13.81 -5.93
C MET A 135 -11.31 -12.98 -4.69
N ARG A 136 -11.06 -13.67 -3.58
CA ARG A 136 -10.63 -13.03 -2.33
C ARG A 136 -9.10 -12.86 -2.33
N PRO A 137 -8.58 -11.76 -1.74
CA PRO A 137 -7.14 -11.55 -1.61
C PRO A 137 -6.53 -12.47 -0.55
N ASN A 138 -5.20 -12.58 -0.56
CA ASN A 138 -4.43 -13.27 0.49
C ASN A 138 -4.20 -12.37 1.70
N PHE A 139 -4.02 -11.07 1.46
CA PHE A 139 -3.75 -10.07 2.48
C PHE A 139 -4.57 -8.82 2.24
N VAL A 140 -5.06 -8.23 3.32
CA VAL A 140 -5.76 -6.94 3.32
C VAL A 140 -5.12 -6.04 4.36
N CYS A 141 -4.79 -4.82 3.96
CA CYS A 141 -4.45 -3.71 4.83
C CYS A 141 -5.43 -2.58 4.55
N PHE A 142 -5.92 -1.90 5.58
CA PHE A 142 -6.70 -0.69 5.36
C PHE A 142 -6.44 0.35 6.43
N GLY A 143 -6.80 1.59 6.11
CA GLY A 143 -6.75 2.72 7.02
C GLY A 143 -7.74 3.78 6.60
N PHE A 144 -7.95 4.74 7.49
CA PHE A 144 -8.88 5.84 7.27
C PHE A 144 -8.11 7.14 7.15
N VAL A 145 -8.52 7.97 6.21
CA VAL A 145 -8.00 9.32 6.00
C VAL A 145 -9.16 10.28 5.79
N LEU A 146 -8.93 11.59 5.98
CA LEU A 146 -9.95 12.58 5.60
C LEU A 146 -10.21 12.53 4.09
N SER A 147 -11.47 12.64 3.68
CA SER A 147 -11.82 12.54 2.25
C SER A 147 -11.20 13.68 1.41
N GLU A 148 -11.04 14.86 2.02
CA GLU A 148 -10.28 15.99 1.44
C GLU A 148 -8.80 15.65 1.22
N ALA A 149 -8.19 14.88 2.12
CA ALA A 149 -6.80 14.44 1.97
C ALA A 149 -6.67 13.43 0.81
N ALA A 150 -7.59 12.46 0.72
CA ALA A 150 -7.59 11.44 -0.32
C ALA A 150 -7.78 12.02 -1.73
N SER A 151 -8.58 13.08 -1.88
CA SER A 151 -8.81 13.77 -3.15
C SER A 151 -7.71 14.79 -3.52
N GLY A 152 -6.94 15.23 -2.52
CA GLY A 152 -5.85 16.20 -2.64
C GLY A 152 -6.20 17.52 -1.98
N SER A 153 -5.37 17.97 -1.05
CA SER A 153 -5.48 19.26 -0.38
C SER A 153 -4.13 19.69 0.15
N TYR A 154 -3.76 20.96 -0.05
CA TYR A 154 -2.52 21.51 0.53
C TYR A 154 -2.52 21.51 2.07
N LYS A 155 -3.69 21.43 2.71
CA LYS A 155 -3.82 21.49 4.17
C LYS A 155 -3.85 20.13 4.84
N GLN A 156 -3.98 19.04 4.09
CA GLN A 156 -4.23 17.71 4.64
C GLN A 156 -3.27 16.69 4.03
N ASN A 157 -2.66 15.85 4.85
CA ASN A 157 -1.75 14.82 4.36
C ASN A 157 -2.51 13.53 3.98
N PRO A 158 -2.45 13.06 2.71
CA PRO A 158 -3.10 11.81 2.30
C PRO A 158 -2.51 10.56 2.98
N TRP A 159 -1.34 10.66 3.60
CA TRP A 159 -0.67 9.56 4.30
C TRP A 159 -0.83 9.61 5.82
N TYR A 160 -1.70 10.48 6.34
CA TYR A 160 -2.00 10.56 7.76
C TYR A 160 -3.21 9.67 8.10
N PHE A 161 -2.93 8.42 8.44
CA PHE A 161 -3.93 7.41 8.76
C PHE A 161 -4.41 7.56 10.20
N GLN A 162 -5.53 8.26 10.36
CA GLN A 162 -6.12 8.53 11.67
C GLN A 162 -7.00 7.37 12.11
N HIS A 163 -7.07 7.15 13.42
CA HIS A 163 -7.89 6.09 13.98
C HIS A 163 -9.40 6.42 14.03
N PHE A 164 -9.76 7.72 14.02
CA PHE A 164 -11.16 8.21 14.14
C PHE A 164 -11.98 7.54 15.26
N ASN A 165 -11.31 7.14 16.33
CA ASN A 165 -11.89 6.35 17.43
C ASN A 165 -12.57 5.03 16.99
N ALA A 166 -11.99 4.29 16.03
CA ALA A 166 -12.47 2.98 15.62
C ALA A 166 -12.32 1.94 16.75
N THR A 167 -13.42 1.59 17.42
CA THR A 167 -13.41 0.73 18.62
C THR A 167 -13.54 -0.75 18.31
N ASN A 168 -14.22 -1.10 17.24
CA ASN A 168 -14.47 -2.49 16.87
C ASN A 168 -14.18 -2.67 15.39
N ILE A 169 -13.27 -3.58 15.04
CA ILE A 169 -12.87 -3.83 13.67
C ILE A 169 -12.90 -5.33 13.40
N GLY A 170 -13.77 -5.75 12.48
CA GLY A 170 -13.91 -7.14 12.05
C GLY A 170 -13.74 -7.27 10.55
N LEU A 171 -12.96 -8.25 10.11
CA LEU A 171 -12.94 -8.70 8.73
C LEU A 171 -13.54 -10.10 8.70
N TYR A 172 -14.49 -10.34 7.80
CA TYR A 172 -15.22 -11.59 7.68
C TYR A 172 -15.05 -12.15 6.28
N VAL A 173 -14.94 -13.47 6.19
CA VAL A 173 -14.98 -14.21 4.94
C VAL A 173 -16.12 -15.22 5.04
N ASP A 174 -17.12 -15.07 4.17
CA ASP A 174 -18.33 -15.91 4.16
C ASP A 174 -19.01 -15.99 5.54
N GLY A 175 -19.02 -14.88 6.28
CA GLY A 175 -19.60 -14.75 7.62
C GLY A 175 -18.70 -15.24 8.76
N ILE A 176 -17.54 -15.83 8.47
CA ILE A 176 -16.58 -16.30 9.48
C ILE A 176 -15.52 -15.22 9.73
N PRO A 177 -15.26 -14.82 10.98
CA PRO A 177 -14.29 -13.76 11.26
C PRO A 177 -12.85 -14.24 11.02
N VAL A 178 -12.07 -13.41 10.33
CA VAL A 178 -10.69 -13.67 9.93
C VAL A 178 -9.74 -13.40 11.10
N ASN A 179 -8.88 -14.39 11.41
CA ASN A 179 -7.91 -14.34 12.51
C ASN A 179 -8.55 -14.22 13.90
N GLY A 180 -9.70 -14.87 14.10
CA GLY A 180 -10.38 -14.96 15.39
C GLY A 180 -11.32 -13.78 15.65
N ASN A 181 -11.41 -13.34 16.91
CA ASN A 181 -12.36 -12.30 17.31
C ASN A 181 -12.03 -10.94 16.65
N PRO A 182 -13.06 -10.11 16.37
CA PRO A 182 -12.87 -8.72 15.97
C PRO A 182 -11.94 -7.96 16.93
N LEU A 183 -11.13 -7.08 16.38
CA LEU A 183 -10.23 -6.22 17.16
C LEU A 183 -11.08 -5.24 17.98
N LYS A 184 -10.94 -5.32 19.30
CA LYS A 184 -11.52 -4.37 20.26
C LYS A 184 -10.44 -3.40 20.70
N LEU A 185 -10.60 -2.14 20.31
CA LEU A 185 -9.64 -1.07 20.55
C LEU A 185 -10.24 -0.03 21.47
N ASN A 186 -9.40 0.50 22.35
CA ASN A 186 -9.69 1.67 23.14
C ASN A 186 -8.52 2.65 22.96
N TYR A 187 -8.84 3.89 22.63
CA TYR A 187 -7.85 4.96 22.44
C TYR A 187 -7.72 5.87 23.67
N ASP A 188 -8.67 5.83 24.60
CA ASP A 188 -8.60 6.55 25.89
C ASP A 188 -7.65 5.86 26.87
N VAL A 189 -7.57 4.53 26.80
CA VAL A 189 -6.55 3.70 27.46
C VAL A 189 -5.80 3.00 26.33
N PRO A 190 -4.51 3.29 26.06
CA PRO A 190 -3.85 2.93 24.81
C PRO A 190 -3.63 1.41 24.67
N ASN A 191 -4.70 0.68 24.36
CA ASN A 191 -4.71 -0.75 24.06
C ASN A 191 -4.61 -0.96 22.55
N VAL A 192 -3.58 -0.35 21.96
CA VAL A 192 -3.25 -0.46 20.52
C VAL A 192 -2.29 -1.62 20.23
N THR A 193 -1.82 -2.33 21.26
CA THR A 193 -0.95 -3.51 21.15
C THR A 193 -1.51 -4.58 20.20
N PRO A 194 -2.81 -4.92 20.21
CA PRO A 194 -3.36 -5.91 19.28
C PRO A 194 -3.16 -5.53 17.81
N VAL A 195 -3.23 -4.23 17.48
CA VAL A 195 -2.97 -3.73 16.13
C VAL A 195 -1.52 -3.95 15.76
N LEU A 196 -0.59 -3.54 16.63
CA LEU A 196 0.85 -3.68 16.40
C LEU A 196 1.25 -5.15 16.23
N THR A 197 0.82 -6.04 17.14
CA THR A 197 1.11 -7.48 17.07
C THR A 197 0.55 -8.09 15.78
N LYS A 198 -0.64 -7.67 15.35
CA LYS A 198 -1.23 -8.13 14.09
C LYS A 198 -0.46 -7.61 12.88
N MET A 199 -0.02 -6.36 12.88
CA MET A 199 0.88 -5.83 11.85
C MET A 199 2.15 -6.68 11.73
N PHE A 200 2.90 -6.87 12.83
CA PHE A 200 4.12 -7.68 12.79
C PHE A 200 3.90 -9.12 12.31
N SER A 201 2.85 -9.78 12.79
CA SER A 201 2.54 -11.16 12.37
C SER A 201 2.15 -11.24 10.90
N THR A 202 1.30 -10.34 10.43
CA THR A 202 0.82 -10.34 9.04
C THR A 202 1.90 -9.94 8.03
N THR A 203 2.79 -9.02 8.38
CA THR A 203 3.94 -8.64 7.54
C THR A 203 5.10 -9.63 7.60
N GLY A 204 4.96 -10.74 8.34
CA GLY A 204 6.01 -11.74 8.52
C GLY A 204 7.25 -11.17 9.24
N LYS A 205 7.07 -10.13 10.06
CA LYS A 205 8.14 -9.50 10.85
C LYS A 205 8.16 -9.94 12.31
N TRP A 206 7.11 -10.64 12.75
CA TRP A 206 7.08 -11.26 14.06
C TRP A 206 8.25 -12.24 14.24
N LEU A 207 9.02 -12.06 15.32
CA LEU A 207 10.21 -12.85 15.65
C LEU A 207 11.36 -12.77 14.62
N ASN A 208 11.35 -11.79 13.72
CA ASN A 208 12.46 -11.52 12.80
C ASN A 208 13.29 -10.33 13.29
N ASP A 209 14.59 -10.33 13.00
CA ASP A 209 15.51 -9.21 13.25
C ASP A 209 15.34 -8.10 12.20
N SER A 210 14.09 -7.72 11.93
CA SER A 210 13.74 -6.61 11.05
C SER A 210 12.42 -6.00 11.47
N GLY A 211 12.39 -4.67 11.58
CA GLY A 211 11.21 -3.91 12.00
C GLY A 211 10.34 -3.43 10.85
N ILE A 212 9.30 -2.68 11.20
CA ILE A 212 8.38 -1.98 10.29
C ILE A 212 8.46 -0.44 10.43
N ASP A 213 9.39 0.07 11.25
CA ASP A 213 9.59 1.50 11.55
C ASP A 213 8.32 2.22 12.05
N ILE A 214 7.53 1.51 12.85
CA ILE A 214 6.31 2.03 13.51
C ILE A 214 6.33 1.58 14.96
N ASP A 215 6.33 2.53 15.88
CA ASP A 215 6.24 2.26 17.31
C ASP A 215 4.79 2.13 17.78
N ARG A 216 4.59 1.59 18.98
CA ARG A 216 3.25 1.42 19.58
C ARG A 216 2.46 2.73 19.61
N ASP A 217 3.11 3.82 19.97
CA ASP A 217 2.47 5.14 20.13
C ASP A 217 2.20 5.81 18.78
N ASP A 218 2.85 5.36 17.70
CA ASP A 218 2.65 5.93 16.37
C ASP A 218 1.26 5.58 15.81
N ILE A 219 0.69 4.45 16.24
CA ILE A 219 -0.65 4.01 15.84
C ILE A 219 -1.71 5.06 16.20
N SER A 220 -1.64 5.66 17.39
CA SER A 220 -2.55 6.73 17.79
C SER A 220 -2.18 8.09 17.19
N LYS A 221 -0.96 8.25 16.67
CA LYS A 221 -0.41 9.51 16.12
C LYS A 221 -0.45 9.59 14.59
N GLY A 222 -1.25 8.77 13.91
CA GLY A 222 -1.44 8.87 12.46
C GLY A 222 -0.96 7.68 11.63
N PHE A 223 -0.65 6.56 12.28
CA PHE A 223 -0.26 5.32 11.60
C PHE A 223 -1.25 4.19 11.93
N ALA A 224 -2.54 4.50 12.02
CA ALA A 224 -3.60 3.54 12.30
C ALA A 224 -3.93 2.71 11.04
N LEU A 225 -3.08 1.73 10.74
CA LEU A 225 -3.29 0.72 9.70
C LEU A 225 -3.69 -0.61 10.32
N TYR A 226 -4.66 -1.27 9.71
CA TYR A 226 -5.20 -2.54 10.18
C TYR A 226 -4.97 -3.62 9.14
N THR A 227 -4.27 -4.68 9.53
CA THR A 227 -3.83 -5.74 8.63
C THR A 227 -4.47 -7.08 8.96
N PHE A 228 -4.77 -7.85 7.91
CA PHE A 228 -5.40 -9.16 8.00
C PHE A 228 -4.83 -10.09 6.93
N ASN A 229 -4.28 -11.23 7.36
CA ASN A 229 -4.02 -12.35 6.48
C ASN A 229 -5.30 -13.17 6.34
N LEU A 230 -5.77 -13.38 5.11
CA LEU A 230 -6.89 -14.28 4.79
C LEU A 230 -6.40 -15.70 4.47
N GLU A 231 -5.11 -15.83 4.12
CA GLU A 231 -4.43 -17.10 3.94
C GLU A 231 -3.23 -17.18 4.89
N PRO A 232 -2.92 -18.38 5.44
CA PRO A 232 -1.74 -18.55 6.27
C PRO A 232 -0.48 -18.33 5.43
N ILE A 233 0.30 -17.31 5.79
CA ILE A 233 1.60 -17.07 5.17
C ILE A 233 2.64 -17.88 5.96
N PHE A 234 3.05 -19.05 5.44
CA PHE A 234 4.24 -19.74 5.93
C PHE A 234 5.50 -19.06 5.41
N GLN A 235 6.55 -19.04 6.24
CA GLN A 235 7.87 -18.44 5.96
C GLN A 235 8.40 -18.85 4.58
N ASP A 236 9.07 -17.90 3.92
CA ASP A 236 9.62 -17.98 2.55
C ASP A 236 8.60 -18.17 1.41
N SER A 237 7.84 -17.10 1.18
CA SER A 237 7.23 -16.52 -0.05
C SER A 237 7.38 -17.20 -1.42
N GLN A 238 7.35 -18.53 -1.53
CA GLN A 238 7.50 -19.26 -2.79
C GLN A 238 6.40 -20.30 -3.04
N TYR A 239 5.20 -20.11 -2.50
CA TYR A 239 4.04 -20.90 -2.89
C TYR A 239 3.02 -20.04 -3.61
N LEU A 240 2.51 -20.60 -4.71
CA LEU A 240 1.29 -20.12 -5.34
C LEU A 240 0.13 -20.55 -4.46
N THR A 241 -0.50 -19.59 -3.77
CA THR A 241 -1.75 -19.84 -3.07
C THR A 241 -2.84 -20.13 -4.09
N LEU A 242 -3.65 -21.15 -3.82
CA LEU A 242 -4.82 -21.46 -4.64
C LEU A 242 -5.77 -20.26 -4.67
N LEU A 243 -6.28 -19.94 -5.85
CA LEU A 243 -7.28 -18.90 -6.03
C LEU A 243 -8.57 -19.36 -5.33
N LYS A 244 -8.98 -18.63 -4.31
CA LYS A 244 -10.23 -18.90 -3.58
C LYS A 244 -11.24 -17.79 -3.85
N GLN A 245 -12.49 -18.21 -3.96
CA GLN A 245 -13.62 -17.31 -3.96
C GLN A 245 -14.16 -17.20 -2.54
N GLY A 246 -14.74 -16.05 -2.22
CA GLY A 246 -15.36 -15.81 -0.93
C GLY A 246 -15.77 -14.36 -0.82
N ASN A 247 -16.90 -14.11 -0.18
CA ASN A 247 -17.35 -12.77 0.13
C ASN A 247 -16.49 -12.23 1.28
N VAL A 248 -15.77 -11.13 1.03
CA VAL A 248 -15.04 -10.41 2.07
C VAL A 248 -15.87 -9.21 2.52
N ARG A 249 -16.14 -9.15 3.82
CA ARG A 249 -16.90 -8.07 4.46
C ARG A 249 -16.07 -7.41 5.56
N LEU A 250 -15.97 -6.09 5.52
CA LEU A 250 -15.31 -5.27 6.52
C LEU A 250 -16.37 -4.59 7.38
N GLU A 251 -16.22 -4.69 8.69
CA GLU A 251 -17.05 -4.01 9.67
C GLU A 251 -16.17 -3.15 10.57
N THR A 252 -16.60 -1.91 10.79
CA THR A 252 -15.96 -0.99 11.71
C THR A 252 -17.02 -0.22 12.49
N THR A 253 -16.87 -0.17 13.81
CA THR A 253 -17.65 0.69 14.68
C THR A 253 -16.75 1.79 15.24
N PHE A 254 -17.22 3.02 15.18
CA PHE A 254 -16.56 4.19 15.75
C PHE A 254 -17.18 4.51 17.12
N GLY A 255 -16.33 4.78 18.11
CA GLY A 255 -16.78 5.11 19.47
C GLY A 255 -17.45 6.49 19.57
N LYS A 256 -17.30 7.33 18.55
CA LYS A 256 -17.99 8.63 18.40
C LYS A 256 -18.46 8.76 16.96
N ALA A 257 -19.53 9.53 16.73
CA ALA A 257 -19.97 9.86 15.38
C ALA A 257 -18.88 10.67 14.67
N LEU A 258 -18.62 10.34 13.40
CA LEU A 258 -17.59 11.01 12.61
C LEU A 258 -17.92 12.49 12.40
N GLU A 259 -17.04 13.40 12.82
CA GLU A 259 -17.26 14.84 12.64
C GLU A 259 -17.09 15.29 11.18
N LYS A 260 -16.27 14.57 10.41
CA LYS A 260 -15.95 14.85 9.02
C LYS A 260 -16.13 13.59 8.17
N THR A 261 -16.33 13.79 6.87
CA THR A 261 -16.33 12.71 5.88
C THR A 261 -14.93 12.14 5.74
N ILE A 262 -14.80 10.82 5.84
CA ILE A 262 -13.54 10.10 5.74
C ILE A 262 -13.57 9.13 4.54
N THR A 263 -12.40 8.74 4.07
CA THR A 263 -12.23 7.71 3.05
C THR A 263 -11.47 6.54 3.65
N CYS A 264 -12.06 5.35 3.57
CA CYS A 264 -11.41 4.08 3.87
C CYS A 264 -10.61 3.65 2.63
N ILE A 265 -9.29 3.54 2.77
CA ILE A 265 -8.40 3.05 1.72
C ILE A 265 -8.04 1.60 2.07
N ILE A 266 -8.37 0.69 1.16
CA ILE A 266 -8.15 -0.75 1.31
C ILE A 266 -7.10 -1.16 0.28
N TYR A 267 -5.96 -1.63 0.76
CA TYR A 267 -4.92 -2.27 -0.02
C TYR A 267 -5.07 -3.79 0.11
N ALA A 268 -5.09 -4.49 -1.01
CA ALA A 268 -5.25 -5.93 -1.06
C ALA A 268 -4.18 -6.57 -1.95
N GLU A 269 -3.70 -7.74 -1.54
CA GLU A 269 -2.71 -8.51 -2.28
C GLU A 269 -3.30 -9.82 -2.79
N TYR A 270 -3.03 -10.10 -4.06
CA TYR A 270 -3.46 -11.28 -4.78
C TYR A 270 -2.26 -12.06 -5.32
N PRO A 271 -2.34 -13.39 -5.38
CA PRO A 271 -1.40 -14.16 -6.16
C PRO A 271 -1.65 -13.88 -7.65
N GLY A 272 -0.64 -13.33 -8.34
CA GLY A 272 -0.63 -13.14 -9.78
C GLY A 272 0.40 -14.04 -10.43
N TYR A 273 0.19 -14.38 -11.70
CA TYR A 273 1.23 -14.96 -12.53
C TYR A 273 1.07 -14.52 -13.97
N PHE A 274 2.19 -14.43 -14.68
CA PHE A 274 2.19 -14.29 -16.14
C PHE A 274 3.24 -15.23 -16.72
N GLU A 275 3.07 -15.55 -18.00
CA GLU A 275 3.99 -16.39 -18.73
C GLU A 275 4.62 -15.63 -19.88
N ILE A 276 5.86 -15.99 -20.23
CA ILE A 276 6.54 -15.51 -21.42
C ILE A 276 6.79 -16.71 -22.33
N ASN A 277 6.26 -16.64 -23.55
CA ASN A 277 6.40 -17.70 -24.55
C ASN A 277 7.76 -17.63 -25.27
N SER A 278 8.01 -18.59 -26.16
CA SER A 278 9.23 -18.63 -26.99
C SER A 278 9.39 -17.40 -27.88
N ALA A 279 8.29 -16.81 -28.35
CA ALA A 279 8.24 -15.59 -29.17
C ALA A 279 8.44 -14.28 -28.35
N ARG A 280 8.58 -14.36 -27.02
CA ARG A 280 8.67 -13.23 -26.08
C ARG A 280 7.38 -12.43 -25.90
N ASP A 281 6.25 -13.03 -26.26
CA ASP A 281 4.94 -12.47 -25.92
C ASP A 281 4.58 -12.78 -24.47
N ILE A 282 3.87 -11.84 -23.84
CA ILE A 282 3.36 -11.98 -22.49
C ILE A 282 1.97 -12.59 -22.57
N ILE A 283 1.78 -13.72 -21.89
CA ILE A 283 0.48 -14.38 -21.73
C ILE A 283 0.03 -14.15 -20.29
N GLN A 284 -1.10 -13.47 -20.12
CA GLN A 284 -1.79 -13.34 -18.84
C GLN A 284 -2.96 -14.32 -18.82
N THR A 285 -3.08 -15.08 -17.74
CA THR A 285 -4.12 -16.09 -17.55
C THR A 285 -4.89 -15.84 -16.26
#